data_AF-A0A0W0S471-F1
#
_entry.id   AF-A0A0W0S471-F1
#
_cell.length_a   1.000
_cell.length_b   1.000
_cell.length_c   1.000
_cell.angle_alpha   90.00
_cell.angle_beta   90.00
_cell.angle_gamma   90.00
#
_symmetry.space_group_name_H-M   'P 1'
#
loop_
_entity.id
_entity.type
_entity.pdbx_description
1 polymer ?
#
loop_
_entity_poly.entity_id
_entity_poly.type
_entity_poly.pdbx_seq_one_letter_code
_entity_poly.pdbx_strand_id
1 'polypeptide(L)'
;MIIGPFWCQKLDSWIRFNVTEDNTTVEKATRDQANPTLTTAWQSIALKADEIGRWTLFYENKQDNEAVYYLLKDKALYRTTGKYSYNVLAVDNYTLAKGWQRYNPLKEKLNLFSPAFADEVKSSKKEEEIEANSTVKEEGKALIPFEQLPLTPEKVSEIQAQLLKMQAEKWQALQRTMDAHRTKIKETVNEAYVLPIPKHEGIPDEVLKLEQAELLNELQQDLLAELPRCNWKDCVDGKTYLFALKELLEKPRAQNEIVKAAARTRSEVHQALALKIEDRQTVFQQKEMYFVALLKAEGEYLAQELGIDIDFPNIQFPPFPQSTSSQTTTYRDRQSEEWNNEELSIEEAMQLFEELESANTGQRSDALTSEEIAEIERQFNALETTGVQTEGTDRTSSVNEETLRREEVSQQNNARSTLETDSNNGFEKTTEHSPELYEKIRAAVNKAQANYENWYHKRPTENSRGPNGFFTWFRHTAFGQKRAELLKDQINKMQQWDLESHEILDFSVIKINDFLTDKKTAYNIHSFSSFLLDELTKIEELPWYKLKPEKNHYNQKDVSKLVEESTSAADVKFSLNRV
;
A
#
# COMPACT_ATOMS: atom_id res chain seq x y z
N MET A 1 14.54 -10.45 -24.78
CA MET A 1 13.31 -11.20 -25.07
C MET A 1 13.30 -12.44 -24.19
N ILE A 2 12.19 -12.72 -23.51
CA ILE A 2 12.03 -13.95 -22.73
C ILE A 2 11.32 -14.98 -23.62
N ILE A 3 11.82 -16.21 -23.66
CA ILE A 3 11.22 -17.36 -24.34
C ILE A 3 10.85 -18.40 -23.28
N GLY A 4 9.59 -18.79 -23.22
CA GLY A 4 9.02 -19.63 -22.15
C GLY A 4 8.06 -18.82 -21.26
N PRO A 5 7.68 -19.35 -20.08
CA PRO A 5 8.24 -20.52 -19.39
C PRO A 5 7.80 -21.86 -19.99
N PHE A 6 8.64 -22.88 -19.88
CA PHE A 6 8.32 -24.26 -20.27
C PHE A 6 8.64 -25.24 -19.14
N TRP A 7 7.89 -26.33 -19.05
CA TRP A 7 8.13 -27.35 -18.03
C TRP A 7 9.20 -28.35 -18.49
N CYS A 8 10.18 -28.63 -17.62
CA CYS A 8 11.19 -29.67 -17.84
C CYS A 8 10.98 -30.82 -16.86
N GLN A 9 10.32 -31.90 -17.32
CA GLN A 9 10.02 -33.08 -16.51
C GLN A 9 11.27 -33.72 -15.89
N LYS A 10 12.41 -33.69 -16.59
CA LYS A 10 13.68 -34.25 -16.10
C LYS A 10 14.23 -33.47 -14.90
N LEU A 11 14.00 -32.16 -14.86
CA LEU A 11 14.49 -31.27 -13.81
C LEU A 11 13.42 -30.96 -12.76
N ASP A 12 12.18 -31.43 -12.92
CA ASP A 12 11.00 -31.04 -12.12
C ASP A 12 10.95 -29.51 -11.89
N SER A 13 11.15 -28.76 -12.97
CA SER A 13 11.33 -27.30 -12.92
C SER A 13 10.75 -26.63 -14.16
N TRP A 14 10.30 -25.38 -14.00
CA TRP A 14 10.09 -24.47 -15.12
C TRP A 14 11.44 -23.94 -15.60
N ILE A 15 11.57 -23.79 -16.92
CA ILE A 15 12.74 -23.27 -17.62
C ILE A 15 12.30 -22.12 -18.51
N ARG A 16 13.07 -21.03 -18.50
CA ARG A 16 12.92 -19.94 -19.48
C ARG A 16 14.27 -19.48 -19.98
N PHE A 17 14.28 -18.89 -21.16
CA PHE A 17 15.48 -18.35 -21.79
C PHE A 17 15.37 -16.83 -21.86
N ASN A 18 16.37 -16.13 -21.36
CA ASN A 18 16.49 -14.69 -21.50
C ASN A 18 17.50 -14.39 -22.62
N VAL A 19 16.98 -13.97 -23.77
CA VAL A 19 17.75 -13.71 -24.98
C VAL A 19 17.96 -12.20 -25.11
N THR A 20 19.20 -11.74 -24.96
CA THR A 20 19.64 -10.38 -25.29
C THR A 20 20.34 -10.37 -26.65
N GLU A 21 20.78 -9.20 -27.13
CA GLU A 21 21.45 -9.08 -28.44
C GLU A 21 22.74 -9.93 -28.51
N ASP A 22 23.49 -10.00 -27.41
CA ASP A 22 24.82 -10.63 -27.36
C ASP A 22 24.88 -11.93 -26.54
N ASN A 23 23.79 -12.29 -25.85
CA ASN A 23 23.83 -13.40 -24.90
C ASN A 23 22.47 -14.07 -24.72
N THR A 24 22.50 -15.38 -24.48
CA THR A 24 21.32 -16.11 -23.99
C THR A 24 21.66 -16.74 -22.65
N THR A 25 20.88 -16.41 -21.63
CA THR A 25 20.93 -17.07 -20.32
C THR A 25 19.71 -17.96 -20.12
N VAL A 26 19.88 -18.98 -19.28
CA VAL A 26 18.79 -19.91 -18.92
C VAL A 26 18.51 -19.74 -17.45
N GLU A 27 17.23 -19.63 -17.13
CA GLU A 27 16.75 -19.55 -15.76
C GLU A 27 15.84 -20.73 -15.46
N LYS A 28 15.90 -21.23 -14.22
CA LYS A 28 15.00 -22.27 -13.72
C LYS A 28 14.25 -21.81 -12.48
N ALA A 29 13.01 -22.25 -12.35
CA ALA A 29 12.23 -22.17 -11.13
C ALA A 29 11.84 -23.59 -10.72
N THR A 30 12.36 -24.05 -9.60
CA THR A 30 12.15 -25.43 -9.10
C THR A 30 10.85 -25.49 -8.31
N ARG A 31 10.21 -26.66 -8.23
CA ARG A 31 9.11 -26.88 -7.29
C ARG A 31 9.54 -26.51 -5.86
N ASP A 32 8.71 -25.77 -5.14
CA ASP A 32 8.93 -25.47 -3.72
C ASP A 32 8.66 -26.73 -2.88
N GLN A 33 9.59 -27.06 -1.98
CA GLN A 33 9.48 -28.23 -1.11
C GLN A 33 8.42 -28.04 -0.02
N ALA A 34 8.22 -26.81 0.46
CA ALA A 34 7.22 -26.50 1.47
C ALA A 34 5.81 -26.44 0.87
N ASN A 35 5.70 -25.99 -0.38
CA ASN A 35 4.43 -25.92 -1.11
C ASN A 35 4.58 -26.43 -2.55
N PRO A 36 4.28 -27.72 -2.83
CA PRO A 36 4.43 -28.34 -4.14
C PRO A 36 3.60 -27.74 -5.28
N THR A 37 2.66 -26.84 -4.96
CA THR A 37 1.83 -26.09 -5.92
C THR A 37 2.50 -24.81 -6.42
N LEU A 38 3.62 -24.41 -5.81
CA LEU A 38 4.38 -23.20 -6.14
C LEU A 38 5.79 -23.58 -6.61
N THR A 39 6.46 -22.62 -7.24
CA THR A 39 7.89 -22.70 -7.51
C THR A 39 8.69 -21.67 -6.73
N THR A 40 9.98 -21.96 -6.58
CA THR A 40 10.99 -21.01 -6.15
C THR A 40 11.13 -19.84 -7.12
N ALA A 41 11.83 -18.78 -6.70
CA ALA A 41 12.21 -17.69 -7.59
C ALA A 41 13.11 -18.19 -8.73
N TRP A 42 13.10 -17.48 -9.86
CA TRP A 42 13.96 -17.79 -10.99
C TRP A 42 15.44 -17.69 -10.62
N GLN A 43 16.18 -18.75 -10.88
CA GLN A 43 17.62 -18.85 -10.65
C GLN A 43 18.33 -19.09 -11.98
N SER A 44 19.37 -18.31 -12.26
CA SER A 44 20.22 -18.53 -13.43
C SER A 44 20.94 -19.87 -13.33
N ILE A 45 20.89 -20.66 -14.41
CA ILE A 45 21.69 -21.87 -14.57
C ILE A 45 23.05 -21.45 -15.13
N ALA A 46 24.09 -21.52 -14.32
CA ALA A 46 25.46 -21.35 -14.78
C ALA A 46 25.87 -22.56 -15.62
N LEU A 47 25.94 -22.39 -16.94
CA LEU A 47 26.59 -23.34 -17.83
C LEU A 47 28.08 -23.00 -17.89
N LYS A 48 28.95 -24.00 -17.86
CA LYS A 48 30.38 -23.76 -18.15
C LYS A 48 30.53 -23.28 -19.60
N ALA A 49 31.58 -22.52 -19.90
CA ALA A 49 31.77 -21.88 -21.21
C ALA A 49 31.77 -22.87 -22.39
N ASP A 50 32.12 -24.11 -22.12
CA ASP A 50 32.24 -25.25 -23.02
C ASP A 50 31.10 -26.27 -22.87
N GLU A 51 30.14 -26.03 -21.97
CA GLU A 51 29.03 -26.93 -21.70
C GLU A 51 27.84 -26.66 -22.62
N ILE A 52 27.37 -27.73 -23.28
CA ILE A 52 26.19 -27.69 -24.13
C ILE A 52 24.96 -27.94 -23.27
N GLY A 53 24.15 -26.91 -23.07
CA GLY A 53 22.86 -27.03 -22.41
C GLY A 53 21.84 -27.72 -23.31
N ARG A 54 21.23 -28.82 -22.86
CA ARG A 54 20.18 -29.56 -23.59
C ARG A 54 18.96 -29.71 -22.71
N TRP A 55 17.81 -29.30 -23.22
CA TRP A 55 16.53 -29.46 -22.53
C TRP A 55 15.47 -30.03 -23.44
N THR A 56 14.74 -31.01 -22.92
CA THR A 56 13.45 -31.43 -23.45
C THR A 56 12.39 -30.73 -22.63
N LEU A 57 11.66 -29.84 -23.27
CA LEU A 57 10.68 -28.96 -22.65
C LEU A 57 9.28 -29.29 -23.16
N PHE A 58 8.30 -29.12 -22.29
CA PHE A 58 6.89 -29.38 -22.54
C PHE A 58 6.08 -28.15 -22.12
N TYR A 59 4.84 -28.06 -22.60
CA TYR A 59 3.83 -27.14 -22.08
C TYR A 59 4.24 -25.65 -22.08
N GLU A 60 4.20 -24.99 -23.25
CA GLU A 60 4.17 -23.51 -23.28
C GLU A 60 2.80 -23.01 -22.80
N ASN A 61 1.75 -23.78 -23.09
CA ASN A 61 0.38 -23.57 -22.63
C ASN A 61 -0.33 -24.93 -22.44
N LYS A 62 -1.57 -24.89 -21.94
CA LYS A 62 -2.41 -26.08 -21.69
C LYS A 62 -2.69 -26.94 -22.93
N GLN A 63 -2.56 -26.37 -24.14
CA GLN A 63 -2.86 -27.05 -25.40
C GLN A 63 -1.61 -27.73 -25.99
N ASP A 64 -0.41 -27.37 -25.52
CA ASP A 64 0.87 -27.87 -26.03
C ASP A 64 1.33 -29.14 -25.30
N ASN A 65 0.99 -30.29 -25.88
CA ASN A 65 1.48 -31.60 -25.42
C ASN A 65 2.71 -32.10 -26.18
N GLU A 66 3.19 -31.35 -27.17
CA GLU A 66 4.34 -31.74 -27.96
C GLU A 66 5.65 -31.37 -27.28
N ALA A 67 6.61 -32.30 -27.27
CA ALA A 67 7.95 -32.04 -26.76
C ALA A 67 8.68 -31.06 -27.70
N VAL A 68 9.18 -29.97 -27.14
CA VAL A 68 10.08 -29.03 -27.83
C VAL A 68 11.47 -29.20 -27.25
N TYR A 69 12.46 -29.37 -28.11
CA TYR A 69 13.84 -29.53 -27.72
C TYR A 69 14.59 -28.22 -27.92
N TYR A 70 15.25 -27.76 -26.86
CA TYR A 70 16.12 -26.59 -26.89
C TYR A 70 17.58 -26.99 -26.65
N LEU A 71 18.47 -26.36 -27.40
CA LEU A 71 19.91 -26.52 -27.31
C LEU A 71 20.54 -25.13 -27.17
N LEU A 72 21.32 -24.90 -26.11
CA LEU A 72 22.11 -23.70 -25.95
C LEU A 72 23.58 -24.06 -26.13
N LYS A 73 24.22 -23.47 -27.15
CA LYS A 73 25.63 -23.66 -27.46
C LYS A 73 26.22 -22.35 -27.95
N ASP A 74 27.40 -21.98 -27.45
CA ASP A 74 28.10 -20.75 -27.81
C ASP A 74 27.20 -19.50 -27.66
N LYS A 75 26.41 -19.46 -26.57
CA LYS A 75 25.40 -18.41 -26.27
C LYS A 75 24.24 -18.31 -27.29
N ALA A 76 24.20 -19.18 -28.29
CA ALA A 76 23.15 -19.27 -29.28
C ALA A 76 22.11 -20.35 -28.91
N LEU A 77 20.83 -19.97 -28.94
CA LEU A 77 19.71 -20.87 -28.63
C LEU A 77 19.10 -21.45 -29.92
N TYR A 78 18.99 -22.77 -29.96
CA TYR A 78 18.40 -23.52 -31.06
C TYR A 78 17.15 -24.27 -30.57
N ARG A 79 16.09 -24.33 -31.38
CA ARG A 79 14.78 -24.92 -31.05
C ARG A 79 14.28 -25.88 -32.12
N THR A 80 13.94 -27.13 -31.77
CA THR A 80 13.31 -28.08 -32.69
C THR A 80 12.10 -28.79 -32.07
N THR A 81 11.10 -29.11 -32.90
CA THR A 81 9.93 -29.92 -32.54
C THR A 81 10.03 -31.36 -33.06
N GLY A 82 11.13 -31.71 -33.75
CA GLY A 82 11.32 -33.04 -34.34
C GLY A 82 11.80 -34.12 -33.34
N LYS A 83 11.41 -35.38 -33.56
CA LYS A 83 11.90 -36.53 -32.77
C LYS A 83 13.42 -36.65 -32.83
N TYR A 84 14.05 -36.74 -31.67
CA TYR A 84 15.47 -37.05 -31.51
C TYR A 84 15.73 -38.52 -31.91
N SER A 85 15.97 -38.80 -33.20
CA SER A 85 16.48 -40.11 -33.62
C SER A 85 17.99 -40.15 -33.37
N TYR A 86 18.48 -41.19 -32.71
CA TYR A 86 19.87 -41.30 -32.22
C TYR A 86 20.97 -41.15 -33.28
N ASN A 87 20.66 -40.99 -34.57
CA ASN A 87 21.68 -40.85 -35.61
C ASN A 87 21.49 -39.70 -36.61
N VAL A 88 20.35 -39.01 -36.69
CA VAL A 88 20.20 -37.86 -37.61
C VAL A 88 19.17 -36.89 -37.03
N LEU A 89 19.60 -35.65 -36.76
CA LEU A 89 18.69 -34.51 -36.68
C LEU A 89 18.24 -34.24 -38.13
N ALA A 90 17.05 -34.69 -38.51
CA ALA A 90 16.42 -34.23 -39.74
C ALA A 90 15.99 -32.76 -39.51
N VAL A 91 16.81 -31.85 -40.02
CA VAL A 91 16.69 -30.39 -39.86
C VAL A 91 15.67 -29.87 -40.88
N ASP A 92 14.38 -30.16 -40.71
CA ASP A 92 13.39 -29.70 -41.68
C ASP A 92 12.62 -28.45 -41.27
N ASN A 93 12.49 -28.09 -39.99
CA ASN A 93 11.66 -26.93 -39.62
C ASN A 93 12.17 -26.15 -38.39
N TYR A 94 13.16 -25.27 -38.59
CA TYR A 94 13.51 -24.21 -37.63
C TYR A 94 13.03 -22.87 -38.17
N THR A 95 12.16 -22.17 -37.42
CA THR A 95 11.91 -20.74 -37.62
C THR A 95 12.97 -19.96 -36.86
N LEU A 96 13.90 -19.34 -37.59
CA LEU A 96 14.95 -18.49 -37.02
C LEU A 96 14.38 -17.12 -36.64
N ALA A 97 14.80 -16.58 -35.50
CA ALA A 97 14.67 -15.16 -35.23
C ALA A 97 15.45 -14.36 -36.27
N LYS A 98 14.95 -13.19 -36.66
CA LYS A 98 15.53 -12.35 -37.72
C LYS A 98 17.00 -12.03 -37.37
N GLY A 99 17.95 -12.46 -38.19
CA GLY A 99 19.41 -12.24 -37.99
C GLY A 99 20.24 -13.48 -37.64
N TRP A 100 19.62 -14.66 -37.47
CA TRP A 100 20.32 -15.87 -37.00
C TRP A 100 20.70 -16.81 -38.15
N GLN A 101 21.89 -17.42 -38.09
CA GLN A 101 22.38 -18.37 -39.10
C GLN A 101 21.96 -19.81 -38.80
N ARG A 102 21.74 -20.62 -39.85
CA ARG A 102 21.45 -22.06 -39.72
C ARG A 102 22.68 -22.80 -39.15
N TYR A 103 22.58 -23.30 -37.92
CA TYR A 103 23.54 -24.27 -37.40
C TYR A 103 23.19 -25.66 -37.92
N ASN A 104 24.09 -26.25 -38.70
CA ASN A 104 23.97 -27.61 -39.19
C ASN A 104 24.88 -28.52 -38.34
N PRO A 105 24.34 -29.29 -37.37
CA PRO A 105 25.14 -30.18 -36.54
C PRO A 105 25.86 -31.28 -37.34
N LEU A 106 25.42 -31.56 -38.58
CA LEU A 106 26.14 -32.47 -39.48
C LEU A 106 27.46 -31.86 -40.00
N LYS A 107 27.58 -30.52 -40.11
CA LYS A 107 28.84 -29.87 -40.51
C LYS A 107 29.92 -30.00 -39.43
N GLU A 108 29.55 -30.03 -38.15
CA GLU A 108 30.51 -30.24 -37.06
C GLU A 108 30.95 -31.70 -36.93
N LYS A 109 30.04 -32.67 -37.11
CA LYS A 109 30.46 -34.08 -37.22
C LYS A 109 31.36 -34.32 -38.43
N LEU A 110 31.16 -33.62 -39.55
CA LEU A 110 32.02 -33.72 -40.73
C LEU A 110 33.40 -33.07 -40.57
N ASN A 111 33.57 -32.11 -39.64
CA ASN A 111 34.88 -31.51 -39.35
C ASN A 111 35.66 -32.21 -38.22
N LEU A 112 35.03 -33.07 -37.44
CA LEU A 112 35.69 -33.95 -36.46
C LEU A 112 36.35 -35.19 -37.11
N PHE A 113 36.04 -35.47 -38.38
CA PHE A 113 36.68 -36.52 -39.18
C PHE A 113 37.64 -35.94 -40.23
N SER A 114 38.47 -34.97 -39.84
CA SER A 114 39.68 -34.65 -40.63
C SER A 114 40.58 -35.90 -40.66
N PRO A 115 41.18 -36.27 -41.81
CA PRO A 115 42.05 -37.45 -41.92
C PRO A 115 43.22 -37.47 -40.93
N ALA A 116 43.59 -36.32 -40.35
CA ALA A 116 44.69 -36.19 -39.40
C ALA A 116 44.43 -36.85 -38.02
N PHE A 117 43.18 -37.10 -37.63
CA PHE A 117 42.84 -37.76 -36.34
C PHE A 117 42.58 -39.27 -36.47
N ALA A 118 42.47 -39.81 -37.69
CA ALA A 118 42.17 -41.22 -37.92
C ALA A 118 43.36 -42.16 -37.65
N ASP A 119 44.58 -41.63 -37.63
CA ASP A 119 45.79 -42.41 -37.39
C ASP A 119 46.18 -42.47 -35.89
N GLU A 120 45.71 -41.55 -35.06
CA GLU A 120 46.03 -41.51 -33.63
C GLU A 120 45.09 -42.38 -32.76
N VAL A 121 43.89 -42.70 -33.26
CA VAL A 121 42.91 -43.57 -32.56
C VAL A 121 43.16 -45.06 -32.82
N LYS A 122 44.08 -45.43 -33.73
CA LYS A 122 44.45 -46.84 -33.94
C LYS A 122 45.52 -47.36 -32.96
N SER A 123 46.21 -46.50 -32.21
CA SER A 123 47.24 -46.94 -31.25
C SER A 123 46.79 -47.04 -29.80
N SER A 124 45.54 -46.72 -29.46
CA SER A 124 44.99 -46.75 -28.09
C SER A 124 43.82 -47.73 -27.92
N LYS A 125 43.79 -48.82 -28.71
CA LYS A 125 42.88 -49.95 -28.48
C LYS A 125 43.50 -51.00 -27.54
N LYS A 126 43.71 -50.62 -26.28
CA LYS A 126 43.78 -51.57 -25.17
C LYS A 126 43.47 -50.80 -23.89
N GLU A 127 42.46 -51.28 -23.18
CA GLU A 127 42.00 -50.81 -21.85
C GLU A 127 41.17 -49.52 -21.85
N GLU A 128 39.88 -49.66 -22.19
CA GLU A 128 38.78 -48.99 -21.48
C GLU A 128 37.45 -49.64 -21.90
N GLU A 129 37.20 -50.80 -21.30
CA GLU A 129 35.93 -51.52 -21.32
C GLU A 129 35.22 -51.25 -19.98
N ILE A 130 35.00 -49.97 -19.67
CA ILE A 130 34.17 -49.53 -18.54
C ILE A 130 33.32 -48.35 -19.07
N GLU A 131 32.00 -48.42 -18.85
CA GLU A 131 31.00 -47.34 -18.99
C GLU A 131 30.29 -47.04 -20.34
N ALA A 132 30.23 -47.97 -21.30
CA ALA A 132 29.27 -47.87 -22.42
C ALA A 132 27.86 -48.45 -22.14
N ASN A 133 27.57 -48.90 -20.90
CA ASN A 133 26.31 -49.58 -20.54
C ASN A 133 25.33 -48.72 -19.70
N SER A 134 25.52 -47.40 -19.60
CA SER A 134 24.60 -46.49 -18.88
C SER A 134 23.63 -45.72 -19.82
N THR A 135 23.25 -46.29 -20.96
CA THR A 135 22.03 -45.87 -21.65
C THR A 135 20.84 -46.52 -20.96
N VAL A 136 20.51 -45.98 -19.78
CA VAL A 136 19.23 -46.19 -19.11
C VAL A 136 18.15 -45.80 -20.11
N LYS A 137 17.40 -46.79 -20.57
CA LYS A 137 16.08 -46.61 -21.15
C LYS A 137 15.23 -45.91 -20.08
N GLU A 138 15.22 -44.58 -20.04
CA GLU A 138 14.18 -43.81 -19.34
C GLU A 138 12.87 -44.00 -20.11
N GLU A 139 12.34 -45.22 -20.02
CA GLU A 139 11.06 -45.63 -20.55
C GLU A 139 9.95 -44.88 -19.78
N GLY A 140 9.43 -43.82 -20.41
CA GLY A 140 8.00 -43.50 -20.36
C GLY A 140 7.43 -43.06 -19.02
N LYS A 141 8.11 -42.20 -18.25
CA LYS A 141 7.38 -41.43 -17.22
C LYS A 141 6.28 -40.63 -17.92
N ALA A 142 5.03 -40.92 -17.59
CA ALA A 142 3.88 -40.16 -18.07
C ALA A 142 4.10 -38.68 -17.72
N LEU A 143 3.84 -37.79 -18.68
CA LEU A 143 3.96 -36.36 -18.43
C LEU A 143 2.95 -35.94 -17.36
N ILE A 144 3.38 -35.08 -16.45
CA ILE A 144 2.50 -34.49 -15.45
C ILE A 144 1.48 -33.62 -16.20
N PRO A 145 0.15 -33.80 -15.98
CA PRO A 145 -0.87 -32.94 -16.55
C PRO A 145 -0.60 -31.46 -16.24
N PHE A 146 -0.88 -30.57 -17.20
CA PHE A 146 -0.58 -29.15 -17.07
C PHE A 146 -1.16 -28.52 -15.80
N GLU A 147 -2.39 -28.91 -15.43
CA GLU A 147 -3.10 -28.40 -14.25
C GLU A 147 -2.48 -28.83 -12.92
N GLN A 148 -1.60 -29.83 -12.95
CA GLN A 148 -0.88 -30.34 -11.76
C GLN A 148 0.53 -29.77 -11.66
N LEU A 149 0.95 -28.93 -12.63
CA LEU A 149 2.24 -28.26 -12.58
C LEU A 149 2.21 -27.13 -11.55
N PRO A 150 3.33 -26.87 -10.85
CA PRO A 150 3.40 -25.75 -9.92
C PRO A 150 3.27 -24.41 -10.65
N LEU A 151 2.69 -23.40 -10.00
CA LEU A 151 2.55 -22.07 -10.56
C LEU A 151 3.92 -21.37 -10.62
N THR A 152 4.21 -20.72 -11.75
CA THR A 152 5.41 -19.89 -11.90
C THR A 152 5.33 -18.63 -11.03
N PRO A 153 6.46 -17.98 -10.70
CA PRO A 153 6.47 -16.75 -9.91
C PRO A 153 5.61 -15.64 -10.55
N GLU A 154 5.65 -15.51 -11.88
CA GLU A 154 4.82 -14.54 -12.61
C GLU A 154 3.34 -14.81 -12.45
N LYS A 155 2.93 -16.09 -12.50
CA LYS A 155 1.52 -16.46 -12.39
C LYS A 155 1.02 -16.24 -10.98
N VAL A 156 1.85 -16.49 -9.96
CA VAL A 156 1.56 -16.15 -8.57
C VAL A 156 1.37 -14.64 -8.41
N SER A 157 2.30 -13.84 -8.94
CA SER A 157 2.19 -12.37 -8.92
C SER A 157 0.95 -11.87 -9.66
N GLU A 158 0.60 -12.45 -10.80
CA GLU A 158 -0.60 -12.10 -11.56
C GLU A 158 -1.88 -12.42 -10.78
N ILE A 159 -1.99 -13.61 -10.19
CA ILE A 159 -3.12 -14.01 -9.36
C ILE A 159 -3.24 -13.07 -8.15
N GLN A 160 -2.12 -12.75 -7.49
CA GLN A 160 -2.11 -11.82 -6.36
C GLN A 160 -2.55 -10.41 -6.77
N ALA A 161 -2.08 -9.91 -7.92
CA ALA A 161 -2.51 -8.63 -8.46
C ALA A 161 -4.01 -8.61 -8.80
N GLN A 162 -4.54 -9.71 -9.37
CA GLN A 162 -5.97 -9.86 -9.64
C GLN A 162 -6.79 -9.90 -8.35
N LEU A 163 -6.34 -10.62 -7.32
CA LEU A 163 -6.99 -10.65 -6.01
C LEU A 163 -7.02 -9.26 -5.36
N LEU A 164 -5.91 -8.53 -5.40
CA LEU A 164 -5.84 -7.15 -4.90
C LEU A 164 -6.77 -6.22 -5.67
N LYS A 165 -6.83 -6.35 -6.99
CA LYS A 165 -7.76 -5.59 -7.84
C LYS A 165 -9.22 -5.89 -7.47
N MET A 166 -9.59 -7.15 -7.34
CA MET A 166 -10.94 -7.55 -6.93
C MET A 166 -11.29 -7.06 -5.53
N GLN A 167 -10.34 -7.08 -4.58
CA GLN A 167 -10.54 -6.51 -3.24
C GLN A 167 -10.77 -5.00 -3.31
N ALA A 168 -9.99 -4.27 -4.12
CA ALA A 168 -10.16 -2.83 -4.32
C ALA A 168 -11.51 -2.50 -4.97
N GLU A 169 -11.96 -3.28 -5.97
CA GLU A 169 -13.27 -3.11 -6.60
C GLU A 169 -14.41 -3.38 -5.62
N LYS A 170 -14.33 -4.46 -4.84
CA LYS A 170 -15.29 -4.75 -3.76
C LYS A 170 -15.33 -3.62 -2.73
N TRP A 171 -14.18 -3.06 -2.37
CA TRP A 171 -14.09 -1.95 -1.44
C TRP A 171 -14.72 -0.68 -1.99
N GLN A 172 -14.46 -0.34 -3.26
CA GLN A 172 -15.12 0.79 -3.92
C GLN A 172 -16.63 0.60 -4.05
N ALA A 173 -17.10 -0.60 -4.35
CA ALA A 173 -18.52 -0.91 -4.39
C ALA A 173 -19.17 -0.71 -3.01
N LEU A 174 -18.52 -1.21 -1.96
CA LEU A 174 -18.97 -1.00 -0.58
C LEU A 174 -19.02 0.49 -0.22
N GLN A 175 -18.03 1.29 -0.60
CA GLN A 175 -18.03 2.75 -0.38
C GLN A 175 -19.27 3.42 -0.98
N ARG A 176 -19.65 3.06 -2.21
CA ARG A 176 -20.85 3.62 -2.84
C ARG A 176 -22.11 3.23 -2.08
N THR A 177 -22.19 1.97 -1.63
CA THR A 177 -23.32 1.50 -0.80
C THR A 177 -23.35 2.23 0.55
N MET A 178 -22.19 2.46 1.18
CA MET A 178 -22.07 3.22 2.42
C MET A 178 -22.56 4.65 2.25
N ASP A 179 -22.18 5.35 1.18
CA ASP A 179 -22.62 6.73 0.95
C ASP A 179 -24.15 6.79 0.72
N ALA A 180 -24.72 5.82 -0.01
CA ALA A 180 -26.16 5.69 -0.16
C ALA A 180 -26.86 5.37 1.17
N HIS A 181 -26.28 4.49 1.99
CA HIS A 181 -26.84 4.10 3.28
C HIS A 181 -26.74 5.22 4.32
N ARG A 182 -25.66 5.99 4.35
CA ARG A 182 -25.52 7.18 5.19
C ARG A 182 -26.65 8.18 4.96
N THR A 183 -27.13 8.28 3.72
CA THR A 183 -28.31 9.12 3.39
C THR A 183 -29.58 8.59 4.05
N LYS A 184 -29.78 7.27 4.08
CA LYS A 184 -30.94 6.63 4.75
C LYS A 184 -30.84 6.67 6.28
N ILE A 185 -29.65 6.41 6.83
CA ILE A 185 -29.39 6.58 8.28
C ILE A 185 -29.72 8.02 8.67
N LYS A 186 -29.25 9.00 7.88
CA LYS A 186 -29.55 10.41 8.10
C LYS A 186 -31.05 10.66 8.16
N GLU A 187 -31.81 10.17 7.19
CA GLU A 187 -33.29 10.29 7.19
C GLU A 187 -33.90 9.68 8.45
N THR A 188 -33.49 8.46 8.81
CA THR A 188 -34.02 7.71 9.96
C THR A 188 -33.69 8.38 11.29
N VAL A 189 -32.44 8.82 11.47
CA VAL A 189 -32.00 9.48 12.70
C VAL A 189 -32.64 10.86 12.81
N ASN A 190 -32.80 11.61 11.71
CA ASN A 190 -33.51 12.89 11.71
C ASN A 190 -35.00 12.72 12.09
N GLU A 191 -35.66 11.63 11.65
CA GLU A 191 -37.03 11.32 12.06
C GLU A 191 -37.13 10.95 13.55
N ALA A 192 -36.14 10.22 14.08
CA ALA A 192 -36.09 9.80 15.48
C ALA A 192 -35.67 10.93 16.44
N TYR A 193 -34.85 11.87 15.98
CA TYR A 193 -34.31 12.99 16.74
C TYR A 193 -34.84 14.31 16.18
N VAL A 194 -36.10 14.61 16.48
CA VAL A 194 -36.58 15.99 16.41
C VAL A 194 -35.95 16.74 17.57
N LEU A 195 -34.87 17.49 17.32
CA LEU A 195 -34.30 18.38 18.33
C LEU A 195 -35.42 19.34 18.78
N PRO A 196 -35.85 19.30 20.05
CA PRO A 196 -36.80 20.28 20.54
C PRO A 196 -36.04 21.61 20.67
N ILE A 197 -36.03 22.39 19.59
CA ILE A 197 -35.57 23.77 19.69
C ILE A 197 -36.56 24.49 20.60
N PRO A 198 -36.07 25.16 21.67
CA PRO A 198 -36.93 25.98 22.51
C PRO A 198 -37.72 26.95 21.63
N LYS A 199 -39.06 26.93 21.72
CA LYS A 199 -39.88 27.87 20.98
C LYS A 199 -39.53 29.29 21.44
N HIS A 200 -38.82 30.03 20.60
CA HIS A 200 -38.63 31.46 20.80
C HIS A 200 -39.88 32.19 20.34
N GLU A 201 -40.43 33.04 21.21
CA GLU A 201 -41.53 33.92 20.85
C GLU A 201 -41.08 34.83 19.69
N GLY A 202 -41.70 34.67 18.51
CA GLY A 202 -41.49 35.54 17.35
C GLY A 202 -40.90 34.87 16.10
N ILE A 203 -40.40 33.63 16.19
CA ILE A 203 -39.90 32.90 15.01
C ILE A 203 -41.01 31.97 14.48
N PRO A 204 -41.43 32.08 13.20
CA PRO A 204 -42.40 31.16 12.62
C PRO A 204 -41.93 29.70 12.67
N ASP A 205 -42.81 28.76 13.04
CA ASP A 205 -42.52 27.31 13.12
C ASP A 205 -41.95 26.72 11.80
N GLU A 206 -42.21 27.36 10.65
CA GLU A 206 -41.69 26.98 9.33
C GLU A 206 -40.21 27.33 9.14
N VAL A 207 -39.77 28.47 9.69
CA VAL A 207 -38.37 28.91 9.67
C VAL A 207 -37.54 28.00 10.59
N LEU A 208 -38.07 27.69 11.78
CA LEU A 208 -37.45 26.74 12.72
C LEU A 208 -37.23 25.35 12.12
N LYS A 209 -38.16 24.86 11.29
CA LYS A 209 -38.02 23.55 10.63
C LYS A 209 -36.98 23.55 9.50
N LEU A 210 -36.91 24.63 8.73
CA LEU A 210 -35.94 24.77 7.66
C LEU A 210 -34.52 24.87 8.24
N GLU A 211 -34.36 25.71 9.27
CA GLU A 211 -33.10 25.85 10.02
C GLU A 211 -32.69 24.54 10.67
N GLN A 212 -33.61 23.76 11.27
CA GLN A 212 -33.29 22.44 11.83
C GLN A 212 -32.70 21.47 10.80
N ALA A 213 -33.30 21.39 9.61
CA ALA A 213 -32.84 20.48 8.57
C ALA A 213 -31.47 20.88 8.01
N GLU A 214 -31.23 22.19 7.84
CA GLU A 214 -29.93 22.72 7.43
C GLU A 214 -28.87 22.51 8.51
N LEU A 215 -29.21 22.77 9.78
CA LEU A 215 -28.34 22.56 10.94
C LEU A 215 -27.88 21.11 11.05
N LEU A 216 -28.81 20.15 10.93
CA LEU A 216 -28.53 18.72 11.00
C LEU A 216 -27.61 18.26 9.86
N ASN A 217 -27.76 18.86 8.67
CA ASN A 217 -26.92 18.56 7.52
C ASN A 217 -25.49 19.12 7.68
N GLU A 218 -25.36 20.35 8.20
CA GLU A 218 -24.05 20.96 8.54
C GLU A 218 -23.35 20.20 9.66
N LEU A 219 -24.07 19.90 10.75
CA LEU A 219 -23.58 19.13 11.90
C LEU A 219 -22.93 17.81 11.48
N GLN A 220 -23.47 17.14 10.47
CA GLN A 220 -22.96 15.88 9.96
C GLN A 220 -21.68 16.04 9.12
N GLN A 221 -21.62 17.06 8.26
CA GLN A 221 -20.41 17.35 7.49
C GLN A 221 -19.25 17.73 8.41
N ASP A 222 -19.55 18.53 9.43
CA ASP A 222 -18.59 18.93 10.45
C ASP A 222 -18.13 17.74 11.30
N LEU A 223 -19.03 16.82 11.68
CA LEU A 223 -18.67 15.58 12.40
C LEU A 223 -17.70 14.72 11.60
N LEU A 224 -17.98 14.51 10.30
CA LEU A 224 -17.13 13.71 9.43
C LEU A 224 -15.76 14.38 9.17
N ALA A 225 -15.70 15.71 9.18
CA ALA A 225 -14.46 16.47 9.06
C ALA A 225 -13.63 16.48 10.36
N GLU A 226 -14.28 16.48 11.52
CA GLU A 226 -13.64 16.63 12.84
C GLU A 226 -13.30 15.30 13.53
N LEU A 227 -13.68 14.15 12.96
CA LEU A 227 -13.27 12.81 13.42
C LEU A 227 -12.20 12.18 12.51
N PRO A 228 -10.97 12.71 12.45
CA PRO A 228 -9.92 12.23 11.55
C PRO A 228 -9.50 10.79 11.81
N ARG A 229 -9.68 10.27 13.04
CA ARG A 229 -9.41 8.85 13.37
C ARG A 229 -10.44 7.87 12.81
N CYS A 230 -11.60 8.37 12.41
CA CYS A 230 -12.66 7.62 11.76
C CYS A 230 -12.93 8.16 10.35
N ASN A 231 -11.93 8.76 9.71
CA ASN A 231 -12.00 9.00 8.29
C ASN A 231 -11.81 7.66 7.58
N TRP A 232 -12.92 7.10 7.10
CA TRP A 232 -12.93 5.81 6.41
C TRP A 232 -11.96 5.75 5.21
N LYS A 233 -11.57 6.91 4.64
CA LYS A 233 -10.58 7.01 3.56
C LYS A 233 -9.16 6.66 4.01
N ASP A 234 -8.89 6.73 5.31
CA ASP A 234 -7.59 6.40 5.91
C ASP A 234 -7.52 4.93 6.37
N CYS A 235 -8.63 4.18 6.26
CA CYS A 235 -8.69 2.75 6.60
C CYS A 235 -8.37 1.87 5.37
N VAL A 236 -7.56 0.83 5.59
CA VAL A 236 -7.16 -0.13 4.54
C VAL A 236 -8.34 -1.00 4.10
N ASP A 237 -9.25 -1.31 5.02
CA ASP A 237 -10.45 -2.10 4.78
C ASP A 237 -11.59 -1.74 5.76
N GLY A 238 -12.78 -2.28 5.49
CA GLY A 238 -13.98 -2.04 6.29
C GLY A 238 -13.91 -2.61 7.70
N LYS A 239 -13.15 -3.68 7.91
CA LYS A 239 -12.93 -4.29 9.22
C LYS A 239 -12.17 -3.32 10.13
N THR A 240 -11.08 -2.75 9.62
CA THR A 240 -10.26 -1.74 10.32
C THR A 240 -11.10 -0.52 10.68
N TYR A 241 -11.95 -0.06 9.76
CA TYR A 241 -12.88 1.04 10.01
C TYR A 241 -13.87 0.73 11.15
N LEU A 242 -14.51 -0.45 11.13
CA LEU A 242 -15.43 -0.87 12.18
C LEU A 242 -14.77 -0.96 13.56
N PHE A 243 -13.55 -1.48 13.65
CA PHE A 243 -12.81 -1.50 14.91
C PHE A 243 -12.45 -0.09 15.39
N ALA A 244 -12.05 0.81 14.49
CA ALA A 244 -11.79 2.20 14.84
C ALA A 244 -13.06 2.90 15.35
N LEU A 245 -14.21 2.64 14.72
CA LEU A 245 -15.51 3.17 15.13
C LEU A 245 -15.95 2.62 16.50
N LYS A 246 -15.79 1.32 16.73
CA LYS A 246 -16.02 0.68 18.03
C LYS A 246 -15.12 1.29 19.11
N GLU A 247 -13.84 1.43 18.81
CA GLU A 247 -12.86 2.04 19.71
C GLU A 247 -13.22 3.51 20.05
N LEU A 248 -13.67 4.27 19.05
CA LEU A 248 -14.15 5.63 19.23
C LEU A 248 -15.34 5.69 20.19
N LEU A 249 -16.27 4.74 20.10
CA LEU A 249 -17.46 4.70 20.96
C LEU A 249 -17.18 4.19 22.38
N GLU A 250 -16.16 3.33 22.56
CA GLU A 250 -15.82 2.73 23.86
C GLU A 250 -14.85 3.59 24.69
N LYS A 251 -14.00 4.42 24.07
CA LYS A 251 -12.93 5.13 24.78
C LYS A 251 -13.35 6.53 25.27
N PRO A 252 -13.16 6.87 26.57
CA PRO A 252 -13.43 8.21 27.10
C PRO A 252 -12.65 9.35 26.41
N ARG A 253 -11.47 9.06 25.83
CA ARG A 253 -10.70 10.06 25.07
C ARG A 253 -11.37 10.43 23.74
N ALA A 254 -12.07 9.50 23.13
CA ALA A 254 -12.80 9.71 21.89
C ALA A 254 -14.10 10.50 22.12
N GLN A 255 -14.68 10.42 23.32
CA GLN A 255 -15.73 11.34 23.76
C GLN A 255 -15.29 12.80 23.64
N ASN A 256 -14.05 13.14 24.04
CA ASN A 256 -13.54 14.50 23.86
C ASN A 256 -13.43 14.91 22.38
N GLU A 257 -13.24 13.96 21.45
CA GLU A 257 -13.21 14.25 20.02
C GLU A 257 -14.63 14.48 19.48
N ILE A 258 -15.60 13.65 19.86
CA ILE A 258 -17.03 13.84 19.53
C ILE A 258 -17.57 15.15 20.14
N VAL A 259 -17.19 15.45 21.38
CA VAL A 259 -17.53 16.69 22.10
C VAL A 259 -16.93 17.90 21.42
N LYS A 260 -15.65 17.83 21.01
CA LYS A 260 -15.01 18.91 20.25
C LYS A 260 -15.65 19.09 18.88
N ALA A 261 -16.02 18.00 18.21
CA ALA A 261 -16.74 18.06 16.94
C ALA A 261 -18.10 18.72 17.12
N ALA A 262 -18.88 18.30 18.13
CA ALA A 262 -20.18 18.91 18.46
C ALA A 262 -20.04 20.42 18.74
N ALA A 263 -19.04 20.81 19.54
CA ALA A 263 -18.80 22.19 19.94
C ALA A 263 -18.26 23.11 18.83
N ARG A 264 -17.82 22.56 17.69
CA ARG A 264 -17.21 23.33 16.58
C ARG A 264 -18.16 23.58 15.43
N THR A 265 -19.36 23.04 15.51
CA THR A 265 -20.33 23.10 14.42
C THR A 265 -20.88 24.51 14.26
N ARG A 266 -20.94 25.03 13.04
CA ARG A 266 -21.30 26.44 12.74
C ARG A 266 -22.61 26.91 13.38
N SER A 267 -23.57 25.98 13.44
CA SER A 267 -24.75 25.96 14.30
C SER A 267 -24.62 26.73 15.63
N GLU A 268 -23.51 26.54 16.33
CA GLU A 268 -23.30 27.11 17.66
C GLU A 268 -22.90 28.58 17.64
N VAL A 269 -22.23 29.07 16.59
CA VAL A 269 -21.83 30.49 16.56
C VAL A 269 -23.07 31.40 16.55
N HIS A 270 -24.11 31.01 15.83
CA HIS A 270 -25.36 31.78 15.75
C HIS A 270 -26.27 31.57 16.97
N GLN A 271 -26.39 30.34 17.48
CA GLN A 271 -27.28 30.04 18.61
C GLN A 271 -26.64 30.34 19.98
N ALA A 272 -25.33 30.16 20.13
CA ALA A 272 -24.64 30.46 21.38
C ALA A 272 -24.61 31.95 21.69
N LEU A 273 -24.73 32.86 20.70
CA LEU A 273 -24.85 34.29 21.01
C LEU A 273 -26.25 34.67 21.55
N ALA A 274 -27.28 33.86 21.28
CA ALA A 274 -28.68 34.19 21.61
C ALA A 274 -29.26 33.41 22.80
N LEU A 275 -28.71 32.23 23.14
CA LEU A 275 -29.26 31.33 24.16
C LEU A 275 -28.67 31.54 25.55
N LYS A 276 -29.48 31.29 26.60
CA LYS A 276 -29.02 31.19 27.99
C LYS A 276 -28.08 29.99 28.17
N ILE A 277 -27.24 30.04 29.20
CA ILE A 277 -26.21 29.00 29.46
C ILE A 277 -26.85 27.62 29.62
N GLU A 278 -27.99 27.51 30.29
CA GLU A 278 -28.71 26.26 30.52
C GLU A 278 -29.24 25.65 29.21
N ASP A 279 -29.70 26.50 28.29
CA ASP A 279 -30.19 26.09 26.98
C ASP A 279 -29.03 25.61 26.09
N ARG A 280 -27.87 26.28 26.13
CA ARG A 280 -26.65 25.84 25.42
C ARG A 280 -26.18 24.46 25.88
N GLN A 281 -26.23 24.18 27.18
CA GLN A 281 -25.85 22.86 27.71
C GLN A 281 -26.79 21.76 27.24
N THR A 282 -28.08 22.07 27.14
CA THR A 282 -29.10 21.13 26.67
C THR A 282 -28.93 20.84 25.18
N VAL A 283 -28.72 21.88 24.35
CA VAL A 283 -28.42 21.73 22.92
C VAL A 283 -27.15 20.91 22.70
N PHE A 284 -26.10 21.18 23.47
CA PHE A 284 -24.85 20.43 23.39
C PHE A 284 -25.03 18.93 23.70
N GLN A 285 -25.74 18.60 24.79
CA GLN A 285 -26.03 17.21 25.16
C GLN A 285 -26.86 16.49 24.08
N GLN A 286 -27.82 17.18 23.47
CA GLN A 286 -28.62 16.61 22.39
C GLN A 286 -27.79 16.33 21.14
N LYS A 287 -26.85 17.21 20.77
CA LYS A 287 -25.91 16.97 19.66
C LYS A 287 -25.00 15.78 19.94
N GLU A 288 -24.47 15.66 21.15
CA GLU A 288 -23.66 14.52 21.56
C GLU A 288 -24.44 13.21 21.40
N MET A 289 -25.68 13.16 21.91
CA MET A 289 -26.55 11.99 21.77
C MET A 289 -26.85 11.67 20.30
N TYR A 290 -27.13 12.70 19.49
CA TYR A 290 -27.37 12.54 18.04
C TYR A 290 -26.15 11.96 17.32
N PHE A 291 -24.94 12.46 17.60
CA PHE A 291 -23.70 11.95 17.01
C PHE A 291 -23.40 10.51 17.42
N VAL A 292 -23.59 10.17 18.70
CA VAL A 292 -23.42 8.79 19.17
C VAL A 292 -24.44 7.86 18.49
N ALA A 293 -25.70 8.28 18.34
CA ALA A 293 -26.72 7.50 17.64
C ALA A 293 -26.37 7.28 16.17
N LEU A 294 -25.89 8.32 15.48
CA LEU A 294 -25.46 8.25 14.08
C LEU A 294 -24.30 7.25 13.91
N LEU A 295 -23.26 7.35 14.75
CA LEU A 295 -22.09 6.47 14.71
C LEU A 295 -22.45 5.01 15.03
N LYS A 296 -23.38 4.78 15.96
CA LYS A 296 -23.89 3.43 16.26
C LYS A 296 -24.65 2.82 15.09
N ALA A 297 -25.57 3.58 14.49
CA ALA A 297 -26.35 3.11 13.34
C ALA A 297 -25.45 2.82 12.12
N GLU A 298 -24.43 3.65 11.91
CA GLU A 298 -23.43 3.41 10.87
C GLU A 298 -22.62 2.14 11.14
N GLY A 299 -22.14 1.97 12.37
CA GLY A 299 -21.40 0.78 12.77
C GLY A 299 -22.21 -0.50 12.65
N GLU A 300 -23.47 -0.49 13.09
CA GLU A 300 -24.38 -1.64 13.02
C GLU A 300 -24.62 -2.09 11.57
N TYR A 301 -24.92 -1.15 10.69
CA TYR A 301 -25.11 -1.44 9.27
C TYR A 301 -23.88 -2.08 8.63
N LEU A 302 -22.70 -1.52 8.91
CA LEU A 302 -21.44 -2.00 8.36
C LEU A 302 -21.04 -3.36 8.92
N ALA A 303 -21.30 -3.59 10.21
CA ALA A 303 -21.09 -4.88 10.85
C ALA A 303 -21.93 -5.96 10.17
N GLN A 304 -23.20 -5.66 9.88
CA GLN A 304 -24.09 -6.55 9.16
C GLN A 304 -23.59 -6.85 7.73
N GLU A 305 -23.26 -5.82 6.93
CA GLU A 305 -22.84 -6.04 5.54
C GLU A 305 -21.49 -6.71 5.37
N LEU A 306 -20.58 -6.49 6.32
CA LEU A 306 -19.28 -7.16 6.31
C LEU A 306 -19.31 -8.54 6.97
N GLY A 307 -20.44 -8.94 7.56
CA GLY A 307 -20.55 -10.18 8.33
C GLY A 307 -19.62 -10.20 9.55
N ILE A 308 -19.40 -9.04 10.17
CA ILE A 308 -18.54 -8.86 11.35
C ILE A 308 -19.42 -8.73 12.59
N ASP A 309 -19.20 -9.60 13.57
CA ASP A 309 -19.97 -9.61 14.83
C ASP A 309 -19.50 -8.50 15.79
N ILE A 310 -20.09 -7.31 15.65
CA ILE A 310 -19.93 -6.19 16.60
C ILE A 310 -21.32 -5.63 16.96
N ASP A 311 -21.63 -5.65 18.25
CA ASP A 311 -22.89 -5.18 18.82
C ASP A 311 -22.82 -3.67 19.14
N PHE A 312 -22.91 -2.83 18.11
CA PHE A 312 -22.93 -1.37 18.24
C PHE A 312 -24.06 -0.81 19.12
N PRO A 313 -25.31 -1.33 19.07
CA PRO A 313 -26.39 -0.89 19.94
C PRO A 313 -26.01 -0.92 21.42
N ASN A 314 -25.36 -2.00 21.86
CA ASN A 314 -25.00 -2.22 23.27
C ASN A 314 -23.67 -1.58 23.70
N ILE A 315 -22.93 -0.90 22.81
CA ILE A 315 -21.75 -0.13 23.22
C ILE A 315 -22.19 0.98 24.18
N GLN A 316 -21.77 0.88 25.44
CA GLN A 316 -22.06 1.92 26.42
C GLN A 316 -21.16 3.11 26.14
N PHE A 317 -21.78 4.21 25.73
CA PHE A 317 -21.08 5.48 25.68
C PHE A 317 -20.83 5.94 27.12
N PRO A 318 -19.58 6.18 27.53
CA PRO A 318 -19.28 6.52 28.91
C PRO A 318 -20.05 7.79 29.29
N PRO A 319 -20.73 7.80 30.46
CA PRO A 319 -21.41 9.00 30.92
C PRO A 319 -20.36 10.11 31.03
N PHE A 320 -20.71 11.31 30.56
CA PHE A 320 -19.83 12.47 30.70
C PHE A 320 -19.39 12.55 32.16
N PRO A 321 -18.09 12.70 32.45
CA PRO A 321 -17.62 12.82 33.82
C PRO A 321 -18.37 13.98 34.47
N GLN A 322 -19.34 13.67 35.34
CA GLN A 322 -20.05 14.69 36.09
C GLN A 322 -18.98 15.42 36.87
N SER A 323 -18.77 16.69 36.53
CA SER A 323 -17.77 17.53 37.17
C SER A 323 -18.07 17.50 38.67
N THR A 324 -17.24 16.77 39.41
CA THR A 324 -17.24 16.86 40.86
C THR A 324 -16.76 18.27 41.16
N SER A 325 -17.60 19.01 41.87
CA SER A 325 -17.74 20.46 41.91
C SER A 325 -16.56 21.27 42.47
N SER A 326 -15.32 20.81 42.31
CA SER A 326 -14.17 21.41 43.00
C SER A 326 -12.93 21.61 42.12
N GLN A 327 -12.84 21.06 40.90
CA GLN A 327 -11.61 21.16 40.10
C GLN A 327 -11.77 21.40 38.58
N THR A 328 -12.97 21.67 38.06
CA THR A 328 -13.19 21.80 36.60
C THR A 328 -13.90 23.08 36.16
N THR A 329 -13.68 24.20 36.86
CA THR A 329 -13.95 25.55 36.33
C THR A 329 -12.93 25.99 35.25
N THR A 330 -12.32 25.06 34.49
CA THR A 330 -11.15 25.40 33.65
C THR A 330 -11.18 24.88 32.21
N TYR A 331 -12.13 24.05 31.80
CA TYR A 331 -12.27 23.70 30.37
C TYR A 331 -13.62 24.17 29.82
N ARG A 332 -14.71 23.87 30.54
CA ARG A 332 -16.06 24.37 30.22
C ARG A 332 -16.17 25.88 30.40
N ASP A 333 -15.55 26.41 31.45
CA ASP A 333 -15.50 27.86 31.70
C ASP A 333 -14.40 28.55 30.92
N ARG A 334 -13.30 27.88 30.51
CA ARG A 334 -12.32 28.51 29.61
C ARG A 334 -12.85 28.70 28.20
N GLN A 335 -13.66 27.78 27.68
CA GLN A 335 -14.34 28.01 26.40
C GLN A 335 -15.44 29.07 26.54
N SER A 336 -16.19 29.08 27.64
CA SER A 336 -17.15 30.17 27.87
C SER A 336 -16.48 31.53 28.11
N GLU A 337 -15.30 31.59 28.74
CA GLU A 337 -14.48 32.80 28.90
C GLU A 337 -13.78 33.23 27.60
N GLU A 338 -13.30 32.31 26.76
CA GLU A 338 -12.85 32.63 25.39
C GLU A 338 -14.00 33.22 24.55
N TRP A 339 -15.22 32.71 24.73
CA TRP A 339 -16.42 33.22 24.04
C TRP A 339 -16.95 34.53 24.64
N ASN A 340 -16.84 34.74 25.95
CA ASN A 340 -17.29 35.98 26.62
C ASN A 340 -16.28 37.13 26.47
N ASN A 341 -15.01 36.85 26.15
CA ASN A 341 -14.01 37.89 25.86
C ASN A 341 -14.08 38.40 24.40
N GLU A 342 -14.88 37.76 23.54
CA GLU A 342 -15.27 38.21 22.21
C GLU A 342 -16.79 38.47 22.17
N GLU A 343 -17.35 39.21 23.14
CA GLU A 343 -18.64 39.86 22.92
C GLU A 343 -18.47 40.88 21.79
N LEU A 344 -18.57 40.42 20.54
CA LEU A 344 -18.95 41.28 19.44
C LEU A 344 -20.29 41.89 19.83
N SER A 345 -20.36 43.22 19.81
CA SER A 345 -21.64 43.89 19.92
C SER A 345 -22.59 43.34 18.84
N ILE A 346 -23.90 43.35 19.14
CA ILE A 346 -24.92 42.91 18.17
C ILE A 346 -24.73 43.62 16.83
N GLU A 347 -24.35 44.91 16.85
CA GLU A 347 -23.95 45.67 15.66
C GLU A 347 -22.74 45.08 14.90
N GLU A 348 -21.66 44.68 15.57
CA GLU A 348 -20.48 44.11 14.92
C GLU A 348 -20.77 42.72 14.33
N ALA A 349 -21.60 41.91 15.01
CA ALA A 349 -22.04 40.61 14.49
C ALA A 349 -22.95 40.76 13.26
N MET A 350 -23.83 41.77 13.25
CA MET A 350 -24.66 42.11 12.10
C MET A 350 -23.85 42.65 10.91
N GLN A 351 -22.77 43.39 11.17
CA GLN A 351 -21.91 43.93 10.12
C GLN A 351 -21.06 42.83 9.45
N LEU A 352 -20.56 41.87 10.23
CA LEU A 352 -19.90 40.66 9.72
C LEU A 352 -20.85 39.78 8.88
N PHE A 353 -22.14 39.79 9.20
CA PHE A 353 -23.17 39.08 8.46
C PHE A 353 -23.41 39.69 7.07
N GLU A 354 -23.52 41.03 6.97
CA GLU A 354 -23.63 41.72 5.66
C GLU A 354 -22.38 41.53 4.78
N GLU A 355 -21.19 41.48 5.37
CA GLU A 355 -19.94 41.21 4.64
C GLU A 355 -19.86 39.76 4.12
N LEU A 356 -20.40 38.78 4.86
CA LEU A 356 -20.43 37.38 4.43
C LEU A 356 -21.50 37.10 3.37
N GLU A 357 -22.69 37.70 3.46
CA GLU A 357 -23.73 37.58 2.42
C GLU A 357 -23.30 38.23 1.09
N SER A 358 -22.62 39.37 1.16
CA SER A 358 -22.07 40.05 -0.02
C SER A 358 -20.90 39.30 -0.66
N ALA A 359 -20.09 38.59 0.13
CA ALA A 359 -19.04 37.70 -0.39
C ALA A 359 -19.61 36.43 -1.06
N ASN A 360 -20.71 35.88 -0.56
CA ASN A 360 -21.30 34.64 -1.06
C ASN A 360 -22.15 34.83 -2.32
N THR A 361 -22.74 36.02 -2.51
CA THR A 361 -23.47 36.37 -3.73
C THR A 361 -22.57 36.64 -4.94
N GLY A 362 -21.27 36.91 -4.72
CA GLY A 362 -20.29 37.16 -5.79
C GLY A 362 -19.68 35.92 -6.46
N GLN A 363 -19.90 34.70 -5.94
CA GLN A 363 -19.21 33.47 -6.41
C GLN A 363 -20.10 32.44 -7.12
N ARG A 364 -21.40 32.72 -7.32
CA ARG A 364 -22.32 31.78 -7.96
C ARG A 364 -22.58 32.15 -9.44
N SER A 365 -21.59 31.96 -10.31
CA SER A 365 -21.80 32.11 -11.76
C SER A 365 -21.14 31.09 -12.67
N ASP A 366 -20.84 29.87 -12.19
CA ASP A 366 -20.48 28.75 -13.07
C ASP A 366 -21.27 27.49 -12.64
N ALA A 367 -22.58 27.49 -12.87
CA ALA A 367 -23.38 26.27 -12.83
C ALA A 367 -23.40 25.66 -14.24
N LEU A 368 -23.08 24.37 -14.34
CA LEU A 368 -23.18 23.59 -15.58
C LEU A 368 -24.58 23.76 -16.18
N THR A 369 -24.63 24.01 -17.48
CA THR A 369 -25.87 24.20 -18.22
C THR A 369 -26.68 22.90 -18.22
N SER A 370 -28.00 23.01 -18.33
CA SER A 370 -28.90 21.84 -18.43
C SER A 370 -28.54 20.92 -19.61
N GLU A 371 -27.82 21.44 -20.61
CA GLU A 371 -27.36 20.70 -21.78
C GLU A 371 -26.13 19.82 -21.46
N GLU A 372 -25.22 20.28 -20.58
CA GLU A 372 -24.08 19.51 -20.09
C GLU A 372 -24.51 18.37 -19.17
N ILE A 373 -25.57 18.57 -18.36
CA ILE A 373 -26.15 17.53 -17.51
C ILE A 373 -26.80 16.42 -18.36
N ALA A 374 -27.54 16.79 -19.42
CA ALA A 374 -28.20 15.84 -20.30
C ALA A 374 -27.21 14.97 -21.10
N GLU A 375 -26.02 15.49 -21.42
CA GLU A 375 -24.99 14.75 -22.14
C GLU A 375 -24.29 13.71 -21.24
N ILE A 376 -24.09 14.02 -19.96
CA ILE A 376 -23.57 13.08 -18.95
C ILE A 376 -24.54 11.90 -18.77
N GLU A 377 -25.85 12.16 -18.71
CA GLU A 377 -26.88 11.11 -18.58
C GLU A 377 -26.95 10.19 -19.81
N ARG A 378 -26.73 10.73 -21.03
CA ARG A 378 -26.66 9.89 -22.24
C ARG A 378 -25.46 8.95 -22.22
N GLN A 379 -24.30 9.44 -21.80
CA GLN A 379 -23.08 8.64 -21.74
C GLN A 379 -23.20 7.52 -20.70
N PHE A 380 -23.93 7.77 -19.61
CA PHE A 380 -24.18 6.77 -18.57
C PHE A 380 -25.11 5.64 -19.06
N ASN A 381 -26.21 5.96 -19.74
CA ASN A 381 -27.15 4.97 -20.26
C ASN A 381 -26.59 4.12 -21.42
N ALA A 382 -25.63 4.66 -22.18
CA ALA A 382 -24.93 3.92 -23.24
C ALA A 382 -24.00 2.81 -22.69
N LEU A 383 -23.54 2.93 -21.44
CA LEU A 383 -22.65 1.95 -20.81
C LEU A 383 -23.41 0.76 -20.23
N GLU A 384 -24.65 0.95 -19.76
CA GLU A 384 -25.49 -0.13 -19.21
C GLU A 384 -25.99 -1.10 -20.30
N THR A 385 -26.19 -0.62 -21.53
CA THR A 385 -26.77 -1.42 -22.61
C THR A 385 -25.77 -2.35 -23.31
N THR A 386 -24.46 -2.16 -23.12
CA THR A 386 -23.40 -3.01 -23.67
C THR A 386 -23.01 -4.21 -22.80
N GLY A 387 -23.61 -4.36 -21.61
CA GLY A 387 -23.14 -5.28 -20.57
C GLY A 387 -23.98 -6.52 -20.31
N VAL A 388 -24.73 -7.07 -21.27
CA VAL A 388 -25.43 -8.37 -21.06
C VAL A 388 -25.52 -9.16 -22.36
N GLN A 389 -24.61 -10.13 -22.55
CA GLN A 389 -24.90 -11.41 -23.24
C GLN A 389 -23.69 -12.36 -23.11
N THR A 390 -23.74 -13.25 -22.13
CA THR A 390 -23.22 -14.63 -22.25
C THR A 390 -24.03 -15.56 -21.32
N GLU A 391 -24.92 -16.32 -21.94
CA GLU A 391 -25.38 -17.65 -21.50
C GLU A 391 -24.13 -18.54 -21.27
N GLY A 392 -24.01 -19.51 -20.36
CA GLY A 392 -24.93 -20.29 -19.54
C GLY A 392 -24.39 -21.74 -19.54
N THR A 393 -24.18 -22.37 -18.38
CA THR A 393 -24.48 -23.80 -18.09
C THR A 393 -24.03 -24.27 -16.69
N ASP A 394 -24.94 -25.03 -16.06
CA ASP A 394 -24.88 -25.69 -14.76
C ASP A 394 -23.75 -26.73 -14.57
N ARG A 395 -23.27 -26.91 -13.32
CA ARG A 395 -23.56 -28.09 -12.46
C ARG A 395 -22.65 -28.20 -11.22
N THR A 396 -23.28 -28.15 -10.04
CA THR A 396 -23.06 -28.93 -8.80
C THR A 396 -21.66 -29.46 -8.43
N SER A 397 -21.14 -29.05 -7.27
CA SER A 397 -20.73 -29.97 -6.19
C SER A 397 -20.32 -29.21 -4.92
N SER A 398 -21.13 -29.35 -3.87
CA SER A 398 -20.72 -29.15 -2.48
C SER A 398 -19.88 -30.35 -2.01
N VAL A 399 -19.14 -30.18 -0.91
CA VAL A 399 -18.35 -31.16 -0.11
C VAL A 399 -16.83 -30.98 -0.23
N ASN A 400 -16.23 -30.24 0.73
CA ASN A 400 -14.97 -30.53 1.46
C ASN A 400 -14.22 -29.26 1.94
N GLU A 401 -14.76 -28.56 2.96
CA GLU A 401 -13.99 -27.52 3.68
C GLU A 401 -13.67 -27.87 5.15
N GLU A 402 -14.22 -28.96 5.70
CA GLU A 402 -14.06 -29.28 7.12
C GLU A 402 -12.77 -30.06 7.47
N THR A 403 -12.08 -30.65 6.48
CA THR A 403 -10.93 -31.55 6.73
C THR A 403 -9.59 -30.82 6.77
N LEU A 404 -9.49 -29.58 6.27
CA LEU A 404 -8.22 -28.85 6.18
C LEU A 404 -7.84 -28.08 7.47
N ARG A 405 -8.74 -27.98 8.46
CA ARG A 405 -8.52 -27.16 9.67
C ARG A 405 -7.88 -27.88 10.86
N ARG A 406 -7.58 -29.19 10.76
CA ARG A 406 -7.13 -29.98 11.93
C ARG A 406 -5.68 -30.49 11.92
N GLU A 407 -4.89 -30.23 10.87
CA GLU A 407 -3.49 -30.73 10.82
C GLU A 407 -2.40 -29.68 11.08
N GLU A 408 -2.72 -28.39 11.17
CA GLU A 408 -1.70 -27.32 11.28
C GLU A 408 -1.18 -27.02 12.72
N VAL A 409 -1.69 -27.67 13.77
CA VAL A 409 -1.34 -27.32 15.17
C VAL A 409 -0.34 -28.28 15.83
N SER A 410 0.17 -29.33 15.17
CA SER A 410 0.95 -30.39 15.85
C SER A 410 2.41 -30.60 15.46
N GLN A 411 3.06 -29.79 14.59
CA GLN A 411 4.39 -30.14 14.05
C GLN A 411 5.52 -29.10 14.24
N GLN A 412 5.42 -28.16 15.17
CA GLN A 412 6.48 -27.15 15.38
C GLN A 412 7.52 -27.44 16.48
N ASN A 413 7.54 -28.63 17.08
CA ASN A 413 8.55 -28.98 18.08
C ASN A 413 9.26 -30.28 17.69
N ASN A 414 10.34 -30.19 16.88
CA ASN A 414 11.53 -31.06 16.92
C ASN A 414 12.38 -30.92 15.64
N ALA A 415 13.35 -30.00 15.63
CA ALA A 415 14.61 -30.16 14.89
C ALA A 415 15.57 -28.99 15.18
N ARG A 416 16.37 -29.12 16.24
CA ARG A 416 17.55 -28.28 16.48
C ARG A 416 18.70 -29.21 16.88
N SER A 417 19.62 -29.50 15.96
CA SER A 417 20.96 -30.01 16.29
C SER A 417 21.93 -30.00 15.09
N THR A 418 23.03 -29.24 15.25
CA THR A 418 24.46 -29.50 14.90
C THR A 418 24.96 -29.63 13.45
N LEU A 419 25.84 -28.69 13.04
CA LEU A 419 27.26 -28.82 12.56
C LEU A 419 27.71 -27.52 11.83
N GLU A 420 28.58 -26.66 12.40
CA GLU A 420 30.06 -26.57 12.26
C GLU A 420 30.58 -26.36 10.81
N THR A 421 30.83 -25.10 10.41
CA THR A 421 32.14 -24.36 10.28
C THR A 421 32.98 -24.71 9.04
N ASP A 422 33.17 -23.72 8.13
CA ASP A 422 34.50 -23.11 7.88
C ASP A 422 34.51 -21.95 6.85
N SER A 423 35.24 -20.89 7.23
CA SER A 423 36.00 -19.94 6.40
C SER A 423 35.30 -18.94 5.46
N ASN A 424 35.13 -17.69 5.92
CA ASN A 424 35.60 -16.51 5.17
C ASN A 424 35.73 -15.24 6.05
N ASN A 425 36.97 -14.94 6.47
CA ASN A 425 37.34 -13.71 7.16
C ASN A 425 37.58 -12.59 6.14
N GLY A 426 36.80 -11.50 6.22
CA GLY A 426 37.14 -10.31 5.43
C GLY A 426 36.12 -9.18 5.32
N PHE A 427 35.13 -9.02 6.21
CA PHE A 427 34.31 -7.78 6.26
C PHE A 427 33.55 -7.58 7.59
N GLU A 428 34.14 -7.90 8.74
CA GLU A 428 33.50 -7.63 10.05
C GLU A 428 34.11 -6.40 10.69
N LYS A 429 33.58 -5.23 10.33
CA LYS A 429 33.75 -4.03 11.15
C LYS A 429 32.62 -3.01 10.96
N THR A 430 31.35 -3.39 11.08
CA THR A 430 30.24 -2.41 11.16
C THR A 430 28.92 -3.07 11.58
N THR A 431 28.68 -3.27 12.88
CA THR A 431 27.31 -3.57 13.38
C THR A 431 27.03 -3.00 14.77
N GLU A 432 28.03 -2.45 15.47
CA GLU A 432 27.86 -1.88 16.82
C GLU A 432 27.21 -0.48 16.86
N HIS A 433 26.91 0.15 15.72
CA HIS A 433 26.47 1.56 15.67
C HIS A 433 24.94 1.78 15.66
N SER A 434 24.13 0.73 15.77
CA SER A 434 22.68 0.82 15.50
C SER A 434 21.89 1.73 16.46
N PRO A 435 22.04 1.65 17.81
CA PRO A 435 21.25 2.47 18.73
C PRO A 435 21.62 3.96 18.69
N GLU A 436 22.92 4.26 18.58
CA GLU A 436 23.41 5.64 18.52
C GLU A 436 22.92 6.34 17.24
N LEU A 437 22.93 5.61 16.11
CA LEU A 437 22.48 6.16 14.84
C LEU A 437 20.98 6.47 14.83
N TYR A 438 20.16 5.62 15.43
CA TYR A 438 18.73 5.91 15.62
C TYR A 438 18.51 7.18 16.45
N GLU A 439 19.22 7.37 17.56
CA GLU A 439 19.10 8.59 18.37
C GLU A 439 19.56 9.84 17.60
N LYS A 440 20.57 9.73 16.72
CA LYS A 440 20.95 10.82 15.80
C LYS A 440 19.81 11.17 14.83
N ILE A 441 19.16 10.17 14.21
CA ILE A 441 18.00 10.38 13.33
C ILE A 441 16.86 11.06 14.09
N ARG A 442 16.50 10.52 15.25
CA ARG A 442 15.43 11.04 16.09
C ARG A 442 15.69 12.49 16.49
N ALA A 443 16.91 12.82 16.91
CA ALA A 443 17.32 14.18 17.22
C ALA A 443 17.21 15.10 16.00
N ALA A 444 17.64 14.64 14.82
CA ALA A 444 17.54 15.39 13.57
C ALA A 444 16.08 15.70 13.19
N VAL A 445 15.19 14.70 13.27
CA VAL A 445 13.75 14.87 12.97
C VAL A 445 13.10 15.84 13.95
N ASN A 446 13.36 15.71 15.25
CA ASN A 446 12.84 16.62 16.28
C ASN A 446 13.30 18.06 16.03
N LYS A 447 14.59 18.25 15.73
CA LYS A 447 15.15 19.56 15.45
C LYS A 447 14.62 20.18 14.16
N ALA A 448 14.42 19.37 13.11
CA ALA A 448 13.81 19.82 11.87
C ALA A 448 12.36 20.29 12.06
N GLN A 449 11.56 19.55 12.85
CA GLN A 449 10.18 19.95 13.15
C GLN A 449 10.16 21.25 13.97
N ALA A 450 11.00 21.37 15.00
CA ALA A 450 11.11 22.59 15.79
C ALA A 450 11.56 23.81 14.95
N ASN A 451 12.52 23.63 14.02
CA ASN A 451 12.94 24.69 13.10
C ASN A 451 11.78 25.10 12.17
N TYR A 452 11.02 24.14 11.65
CA TYR A 452 9.87 24.38 10.77
C TYR A 452 8.71 25.07 11.50
N GLU A 453 8.42 24.69 12.74
CA GLU A 453 7.41 25.31 13.60
C GLU A 453 7.80 26.75 13.98
N ASN A 454 9.04 26.97 14.40
CA ASN A 454 9.55 28.31 14.69
C ASN A 454 9.46 29.24 13.48
N TRP A 455 9.84 28.74 12.31
CA TRP A 455 9.70 29.48 11.06
C TRP A 455 8.22 29.83 10.78
N TYR A 456 7.31 28.87 10.91
CA TYR A 456 5.87 29.06 10.70
C TYR A 456 5.26 30.10 11.66
N HIS A 457 5.69 30.11 12.92
CA HIS A 457 5.27 31.09 13.92
C HIS A 457 6.07 32.41 13.87
N LYS A 458 6.85 32.64 12.81
CA LYS A 458 7.66 33.86 12.62
C LYS A 458 8.60 34.15 13.80
N ARG A 459 9.15 33.09 14.42
CA ARG A 459 10.19 33.15 15.45
C ARG A 459 11.53 32.80 14.80
N PRO A 460 12.18 33.74 14.09
CA PRO A 460 13.39 33.42 13.34
C PRO A 460 14.47 32.87 14.28
N THR A 461 14.93 31.65 13.99
CA THR A 461 16.11 31.06 14.59
C THR A 461 17.33 31.29 13.69
N GLU A 462 18.53 31.01 14.18
CA GLU A 462 19.76 31.03 13.37
C GLU A 462 19.67 30.13 12.12
N ASN A 463 18.78 29.14 12.12
CA ASN A 463 18.54 28.22 10.99
C ASN A 463 17.43 28.69 10.04
N SER A 464 17.05 29.96 10.06
CA SER A 464 16.04 30.48 9.12
C SER A 464 16.59 30.46 7.69
N ARG A 465 15.90 29.77 6.77
CA ARG A 465 16.27 29.66 5.34
C ARG A 465 15.97 30.93 4.53
N GLY A 466 16.17 32.10 5.13
CA GLY A 466 15.89 33.41 4.55
C GLY A 466 14.52 34.00 4.94
N PRO A 467 14.24 35.24 4.51
CA PRO A 467 13.01 35.95 4.84
C PRO A 467 11.80 35.37 4.11
N ASN A 468 10.61 35.53 4.70
CA ASN A 468 9.35 35.13 4.08
C ASN A 468 9.09 35.92 2.81
N GLY A 469 8.90 35.21 1.69
CA GLY A 469 8.33 35.80 0.49
C GLY A 469 6.85 36.11 0.68
N PHE A 470 6.31 37.07 -0.07
CA PHE A 470 4.89 37.48 0.04
C PHE A 470 3.90 36.30 -0.09
N PHE A 471 4.24 35.27 -0.86
CA PHE A 471 3.39 34.08 -1.08
C PHE A 471 3.81 32.83 -0.31
N THR A 472 4.88 32.87 0.51
CA THR A 472 5.30 31.65 1.22
C THR A 472 4.30 31.26 2.30
N TRP A 473 3.73 32.24 3.02
CA TRP A 473 2.67 32.05 4.02
C TRP A 473 1.50 31.19 3.50
N PHE A 474 1.10 31.35 2.23
CA PHE A 474 -0.14 30.73 1.72
C PHE A 474 0.06 29.24 1.43
N ARG A 475 1.30 28.85 1.13
CA ARG A 475 1.67 27.48 0.77
C ARG A 475 2.02 26.63 1.99
N HIS A 476 2.23 27.24 3.14
CA HIS A 476 2.57 26.57 4.39
C HIS A 476 1.40 26.71 5.35
N THR A 477 0.48 25.75 5.28
CA THR A 477 -0.74 25.72 6.11
C THR A 477 -0.54 24.88 7.37
N ALA A 478 -1.51 24.94 8.29
CA ALA A 478 -1.57 24.05 9.45
C ALA A 478 -1.49 22.55 9.06
N PHE A 479 -1.89 22.17 7.85
CA PHE A 479 -1.74 20.81 7.33
C PHE A 479 -0.27 20.39 7.24
N GLY A 480 0.61 21.27 6.75
CA GLY A 480 2.05 20.99 6.67
C GLY A 480 2.67 20.79 8.06
N GLN A 481 2.27 21.59 9.05
CA GLN A 481 2.69 21.43 10.45
C GLN A 481 2.22 20.09 11.04
N LYS A 482 0.94 19.75 10.88
CA LYS A 482 0.39 18.46 11.33
C LYS A 482 1.13 17.26 10.71
N ARG A 483 1.47 17.33 9.43
CA ARG A 483 2.19 16.26 8.73
C ARG A 483 3.65 16.11 9.22
N ALA A 484 4.32 17.22 9.54
CA ALA A 484 5.65 17.22 10.15
C ALA A 484 5.61 16.64 11.58
N GLU A 485 4.63 17.05 12.37
CA GLU A 485 4.39 16.54 13.73
C GLU A 485 4.11 15.03 13.71
N LEU A 486 3.32 14.56 12.75
CA LEU A 486 3.02 13.14 12.58
C LEU A 486 4.29 12.31 12.31
N LEU A 487 5.18 12.77 11.42
CA LEU A 487 6.45 12.07 11.17
C LEU A 487 7.31 12.02 12.45
N LYS A 488 7.42 13.16 13.15
CA LYS A 488 8.15 13.27 14.41
C LYS A 488 7.63 12.27 15.45
N ASP A 489 6.32 12.21 15.62
CA ASP A 489 5.65 11.29 16.55
C ASP A 489 5.86 9.83 16.17
N GLN A 490 5.81 9.50 14.89
CA GLN A 490 6.05 8.14 14.40
C GLN A 490 7.46 7.69 14.75
N ILE A 491 8.48 8.51 14.45
CA ILE A 491 9.88 8.19 14.76
C ILE A 491 10.08 8.08 16.28
N ASN A 492 9.60 9.04 17.08
CA ASN A 492 9.75 9.00 18.54
C ASN A 492 9.10 7.77 19.19
N LYS A 493 7.99 7.26 18.65
CA LYS A 493 7.28 6.09 19.18
C LYS A 493 7.98 4.76 18.88
N MET A 494 8.87 4.70 17.88
CA MET A 494 9.55 3.44 17.51
C MET A 494 10.42 2.88 18.64
N GLN A 495 10.96 3.72 19.52
CA GLN A 495 11.72 3.26 20.70
C GLN A 495 10.87 2.45 21.69
N GLN A 496 9.54 2.58 21.62
CA GLN A 496 8.62 1.83 22.49
C GLN A 496 8.23 0.48 21.89
N TRP A 497 8.63 0.21 20.64
CA TRP A 497 8.32 -1.04 19.97
C TRP A 497 9.30 -2.11 20.42
N ASP A 498 8.80 -3.34 20.57
CA ASP A 498 9.60 -4.51 20.93
C ASP A 498 10.32 -5.04 19.67
N LEU A 499 11.22 -4.21 19.14
CA LEU A 499 12.02 -4.48 17.95
C LEU A 499 13.50 -4.40 18.29
N GLU A 500 14.33 -5.11 17.51
CA GLU A 500 15.76 -4.96 17.63
C GLU A 500 16.21 -3.57 17.13
N SER A 501 17.31 -3.04 17.65
CA SER A 501 17.77 -1.68 17.31
C SER A 501 17.98 -1.46 15.82
N HIS A 502 18.41 -2.50 15.09
CA HIS A 502 18.62 -2.44 13.64
C HIS A 502 17.30 -2.33 12.87
N GLU A 503 16.25 -3.02 13.31
CA GLU A 503 14.91 -2.90 12.72
C GLU A 503 14.32 -1.51 12.95
N ILE A 504 14.50 -0.96 14.17
CA ILE A 504 14.06 0.41 14.50
C ILE A 504 14.71 1.43 13.57
N LEU A 505 16.01 1.28 13.31
CA LEU A 505 16.76 2.12 12.38
C LEU A 505 16.22 2.00 10.96
N ASP A 506 16.03 0.77 10.45
CA ASP A 506 15.52 0.52 9.10
C ASP A 506 14.11 1.11 8.93
N PHE A 507 13.21 0.88 9.89
CA PHE A 507 11.87 1.47 9.87
C PHE A 507 11.89 3.00 9.91
N SER A 508 12.82 3.59 10.68
CA SER A 508 12.99 5.04 10.73
C SER A 508 13.39 5.60 9.38
N VAL A 509 14.34 4.95 8.70
CA VAL A 509 14.79 5.33 7.36
C VAL A 509 13.66 5.20 6.34
N ILE A 510 12.90 4.09 6.39
CA ILE A 510 11.73 3.88 5.52
C ILE A 510 10.71 4.99 5.71
N LYS A 511 10.35 5.37 6.94
CA LYS A 511 9.35 6.43 7.18
C LYS A 511 9.81 7.81 6.70
N ILE A 512 11.10 8.10 6.82
CA ILE A 512 11.67 9.33 6.27
C ILE A 512 11.64 9.29 4.73
N ASN A 513 12.02 8.17 4.12
CA ASN A 513 11.99 7.98 2.67
C ASN A 513 10.56 8.07 2.11
N ASP A 514 9.57 7.45 2.75
CA ASP A 514 8.14 7.56 2.42
C ASP A 514 7.71 9.03 2.42
N PHE A 515 8.09 9.77 3.48
CA PHE A 515 7.76 11.19 3.60
C PHE A 515 8.40 12.02 2.47
N LEU A 516 9.68 11.79 2.16
CA LEU A 516 10.42 12.52 1.15
C LEU A 516 9.89 12.18 -0.27
N THR A 517 9.54 10.94 -0.55
CA THR A 517 9.11 10.52 -1.89
C THR A 517 7.63 10.75 -2.18
N ASP A 518 6.81 11.08 -1.18
CA ASP A 518 5.41 11.41 -1.38
C ASP A 518 5.23 12.57 -2.38
N LYS A 519 4.36 12.37 -3.37
CA LYS A 519 4.04 13.35 -4.44
C LYS A 519 3.60 14.72 -3.91
N LYS A 520 3.05 14.78 -2.70
CA LYS A 520 2.60 16.00 -2.03
C LYS A 520 3.72 16.70 -1.26
N THR A 521 4.89 16.08 -1.11
CA THR A 521 6.03 16.68 -0.42
C THR A 521 6.70 17.71 -1.31
N ALA A 522 6.45 18.97 -1.03
CA ALA A 522 7.14 20.08 -1.66
C ALA A 522 8.57 20.18 -1.10
N TYR A 523 9.52 20.57 -1.94
CA TYR A 523 10.94 20.78 -1.59
C TYR A 523 11.32 22.26 -1.58
N ASN A 524 10.37 23.14 -1.29
CA ASN A 524 10.59 24.58 -1.30
C ASN A 524 11.50 25.03 -0.16
N ILE A 525 11.96 26.28 -0.24
CA ILE A 525 12.90 26.86 0.73
C ILE A 525 12.43 26.70 2.18
N HIS A 526 11.13 26.81 2.45
CA HIS A 526 10.59 26.72 3.80
C HIS A 526 9.73 25.48 4.05
N SER A 527 9.82 24.44 3.21
CA SER A 527 9.12 23.18 3.50
C SER A 527 9.79 22.41 4.62
N PHE A 528 8.99 21.62 5.35
CA PHE A 528 9.53 20.70 6.36
C PHE A 528 10.59 19.76 5.79
N SER A 529 10.42 19.25 4.56
CA SER A 529 11.42 18.41 3.88
C SER A 529 12.79 19.08 3.76
N SER A 530 12.84 20.39 3.52
CA SER A 530 14.09 21.15 3.46
C SER A 530 14.75 21.24 4.84
N PHE A 531 13.98 21.55 5.89
CA PHE A 531 14.51 21.53 7.26
C PHE A 531 14.96 20.13 7.70
N LEU A 532 14.24 19.10 7.29
CA LEU A 532 14.56 17.71 7.58
C LEU A 532 15.88 17.30 6.92
N LEU A 533 16.04 17.59 5.62
CA LEU A 533 17.29 17.29 4.91
C LEU A 533 18.49 18.09 5.42
N ASP A 534 18.30 19.33 5.92
CA ASP A 534 19.40 20.06 6.59
C ASP A 534 19.97 19.29 7.78
N GLU A 535 19.11 18.69 8.60
CA GLU A 535 19.57 17.97 9.78
C GLU A 535 20.05 16.56 9.43
N LEU A 536 19.40 15.86 8.49
CA LEU A 536 19.82 14.51 8.07
C LEU A 536 21.15 14.50 7.33
N THR A 537 21.46 15.52 6.53
CA THR A 537 22.73 15.64 5.79
C THR A 537 23.96 15.82 6.68
N LYS A 538 23.76 16.04 7.99
CA LYS A 538 24.84 16.15 8.99
C LYS A 538 25.27 14.80 9.56
N ILE A 539 24.55 13.72 9.26
CA ILE A 539 24.82 12.38 9.79
C ILE A 539 25.56 11.57 8.72
N GLU A 540 26.83 11.27 8.95
CA GLU A 540 27.74 10.70 7.92
C GLU A 540 27.38 9.28 7.50
N GLU A 541 26.73 8.55 8.40
CA GLU A 541 26.40 7.14 8.26
C GLU A 541 25.12 6.91 7.44
N LEU A 542 24.38 7.97 7.08
CA LEU A 542 23.09 7.87 6.39
C LEU A 542 23.19 8.18 4.89
N PRO A 543 22.26 7.65 4.08
CA PRO A 543 22.27 7.86 2.63
C PRO A 543 22.22 9.33 2.22
N TRP A 544 21.52 10.18 3.00
CA TRP A 544 21.36 11.60 2.69
C TRP A 544 22.63 12.43 2.94
N TYR A 545 23.68 11.84 3.52
CA TYR A 545 24.95 12.53 3.73
C TYR A 545 25.49 13.13 2.43
N LYS A 546 26.03 14.36 2.52
CA LYS A 546 26.54 15.16 1.39
C LYS A 546 25.52 15.67 0.38
N LEU A 547 24.22 15.39 0.54
CA LEU A 547 23.22 16.07 -0.29
C LEU A 547 23.26 17.57 -0.01
N LYS A 548 23.50 18.38 -1.05
CA LYS A 548 23.60 19.84 -0.92
C LYS A 548 22.36 20.51 -1.52
N PRO A 549 21.80 21.55 -0.87
CA PRO A 549 20.72 22.32 -1.46
C PRO A 549 21.23 23.13 -2.66
N GLU A 550 20.41 23.22 -3.71
CA GLU A 550 20.60 24.17 -4.80
C GLU A 550 20.09 25.55 -4.36
N LYS A 551 21.02 26.43 -4.00
CA LYS A 551 20.73 27.70 -3.31
C LYS A 551 20.17 27.43 -1.90
N ASN A 552 18.85 27.43 -1.75
CA ASN A 552 18.15 27.29 -0.47
C ASN A 552 17.06 26.21 -0.52
N HIS A 553 17.04 25.35 -1.53
CA HIS A 553 16.06 24.28 -1.68
C HIS A 553 16.73 23.02 -2.21
N TYR A 554 16.14 21.84 -1.95
CA TYR A 554 16.67 20.59 -2.49
C TYR A 554 15.97 20.25 -3.81
N ASN A 555 16.72 19.68 -4.74
CA ASN A 555 16.16 19.18 -5.98
C ASN A 555 15.46 17.84 -5.72
N GLN A 556 14.15 17.78 -6.00
CA GLN A 556 13.35 16.58 -5.76
C GLN A 556 13.90 15.35 -6.51
N LYS A 557 14.45 15.52 -7.72
CA LYS A 557 15.01 14.40 -8.49
C LYS A 557 16.23 13.80 -7.82
N ASP A 558 17.11 14.65 -7.28
CA ASP A 558 18.31 14.19 -6.59
C ASP A 558 17.95 13.46 -5.29
N VAL A 559 16.94 13.97 -4.57
CA VAL A 559 16.42 13.30 -3.37
C VAL A 559 15.81 11.94 -3.74
N SER A 560 14.92 11.89 -4.73
CA SER A 560 14.29 10.62 -5.17
C SER A 560 15.32 9.60 -5.61
N LYS A 561 16.30 10.00 -6.41
CA LYS A 561 17.39 9.11 -6.86
C LYS A 561 18.15 8.51 -5.68
N LEU A 562 18.49 9.35 -4.70
CA LEU A 562 19.22 8.91 -3.51
C LEU A 562 18.38 7.98 -2.63
N VAL A 563 17.07 8.23 -2.51
CA VAL A 563 16.14 7.33 -1.82
C VAL A 563 16.07 5.98 -2.53
N GLU A 564 15.92 5.95 -3.85
CA GLU A 564 15.88 4.71 -4.66
C GLU A 564 17.17 3.88 -4.51
N GLU A 565 18.34 4.54 -4.53
CA GLU A 565 19.64 3.90 -4.29
C GLU A 565 19.73 3.31 -2.87
N SER A 566 19.19 4.01 -1.86
CA SER A 566 19.20 3.55 -0.47
C SER A 566 18.28 2.35 -0.22
N THR A 567 17.07 2.35 -0.80
CA THR A 567 16.11 1.25 -0.66
C THR A 567 16.61 0.00 -1.37
N SER A 568 17.19 0.15 -2.57
CA SER A 568 17.78 -0.96 -3.31
C SER A 568 18.91 -1.64 -2.51
N ALA A 569 19.72 -0.86 -1.78
CA ALA A 569 20.77 -1.41 -0.92
C ALA A 569 20.22 -2.10 0.34
N ALA A 570 19.15 -1.56 0.94
CA ALA A 570 18.48 -2.15 2.09
C ALA A 570 17.79 -3.47 1.74
N ASP A 571 17.08 -3.54 0.61
CA ASP A 571 16.40 -4.75 0.13
C ASP A 571 17.38 -5.91 -0.13
N VAL A 572 18.58 -5.58 -0.64
CA VAL A 572 19.64 -6.58 -0.85
C VAL A 572 20.18 -7.11 0.48
N LYS A 573 20.37 -6.25 1.50
CA LYS A 573 20.80 -6.68 2.85
C LYS A 573 19.72 -7.48 3.57
N PHE A 574 18.46 -7.07 3.47
CA PHE A 574 17.33 -7.74 4.11
C PHE A 574 17.10 -9.15 3.52
N SER A 575 17.34 -9.30 2.22
CA SER A 575 17.27 -10.61 1.54
C SER A 575 18.43 -11.54 1.92
N LEU A 576 19.60 -11.01 2.24
CA LEU A 576 20.78 -11.80 2.62
C LEU A 576 20.76 -12.29 4.08
N ASN A 577 20.14 -11.55 5.01
CA ASN A 577 20.06 -11.94 6.42
C ASN A 577 18.92 -12.93 6.73
N ARG A 578 18.03 -13.20 5.76
CA ARG A 578 16.94 -14.19 5.88
C ARG A 578 17.32 -15.59 5.43
N VAL A 579 18.49 -15.75 4.81
CA VAL A 579 19.09 -17.03 4.38
C VAL A 579 20.10 -17.45 5.44
#